data_AF-A0A3D2P2G8-F1
#
_entry.id   AF-A0A3D2P2G8-F1
#
_cell.length_a   1.000
_cell.length_b   1.000
_cell.length_c   1.000
_cell.angle_alpha   90.00
_cell.angle_beta   90.00
_cell.angle_gamma   90.00
#
_symmetry.space_group_name_H-M   'P 1'
#
loop_
_entity.id
_entity.type
_entity.pdbx_description
1 polymer ?
#
loop_
_entity_poly.entity_id
_entity_poly.type
_entity_poly.pdbx_seq_one_letter_code
_entity_poly.pdbx_strand_id
1 'polypeptide(L)'
;DANDYVGKGLSGAEIIIRPSRDAKIVPHDSTIIGNTVLYGATAGSLFASGQAGERFAVRNSGALVVVEGCGSNGCEYMTGG
;
A
#
# COMPACT_ATOMS: atom_id res chain seq x y z
N ASP A 1 -2.87 -8.16 -8.22
CA ASP A 1 -3.43 -6.83 -7.87
C ASP A 1 -4.37 -7.01 -6.70
N ALA A 2 -4.83 -5.91 -6.11
CA ALA A 2 -5.84 -5.91 -5.06
C ALA A 2 -6.65 -4.61 -5.09
N ASN A 3 -7.89 -4.67 -4.63
CA ASN A 3 -8.75 -3.50 -4.47
C ASN A 3 -8.41 -2.72 -3.18
N ASP A 4 -9.33 -1.89 -2.71
CA ASP A 4 -9.19 -1.03 -1.55
C ASP A 4 -8.87 -1.78 -0.24
N TYR A 5 -8.34 -1.04 0.73
CA TYR A 5 -8.12 -1.49 2.12
C TYR A 5 -7.11 -2.63 2.30
N VAL A 6 -6.17 -2.78 1.37
CA VAL A 6 -5.05 -3.72 1.55
C VAL A 6 -4.35 -3.41 2.88
N GLY A 7 -4.24 -4.42 3.75
CA GLY A 7 -3.59 -4.28 5.05
C GLY A 7 -4.29 -3.32 6.02
N LYS A 8 -5.60 -3.08 5.90
CA LYS A 8 -6.36 -2.29 6.89
C LYS A 8 -6.09 -2.80 8.31
N GLY A 9 -5.59 -1.92 9.17
CA GLY A 9 -5.23 -2.21 10.56
C GLY A 9 -4.04 -3.16 10.71
N LEU A 10 -3.06 -3.12 9.80
CA LEU A 10 -1.95 -4.09 9.81
C LEU A 10 -1.29 -4.19 11.19
N SER A 11 -1.17 -5.43 11.67
CA SER A 11 -0.80 -5.79 13.04
C SER A 11 0.27 -6.89 13.04
N GLY A 12 1.41 -6.60 12.42
CA GLY A 12 2.62 -7.43 12.48
C GLY A 12 2.83 -8.41 11.31
N ALA A 13 1.91 -8.49 10.35
CA ALA A 13 2.05 -9.35 9.18
C ALA A 13 2.88 -8.70 8.06
N GLU A 14 3.38 -9.53 7.15
CA GLU A 14 3.99 -9.10 5.87
C GLU A 14 3.03 -9.37 4.71
N ILE A 15 2.82 -8.36 3.85
CA ILE A 15 2.01 -8.45 2.63
C ILE A 15 2.87 -8.10 1.42
N ILE A 16 2.96 -8.99 0.43
CA ILE A 16 3.67 -8.75 -0.82
C ILE A 16 2.69 -8.83 -1.99
N ILE A 17 2.61 -7.76 -2.79
CA ILE A 17 1.77 -7.67 -3.98
C ILE A 17 2.65 -7.29 -5.17
N ARG A 18 2.58 -8.10 -6.23
CA ARG A 18 3.29 -7.86 -7.48
C ARG A 18 2.44 -8.30 -8.67
N PRO A 19 2.69 -7.78 -9.89
CA PRO A 19 2.07 -8.28 -11.09
C PRO A 19 2.39 -9.76 -11.34
N SER A 20 1.61 -10.40 -12.22
CA SER A 20 1.99 -11.70 -12.77
C SER A 20 3.34 -11.59 -13.48
N ARG A 21 4.12 -12.68 -13.51
CA ARG A 21 5.42 -12.72 -14.20
C ARG A 21 5.30 -12.45 -15.70
N ASP A 22 4.15 -12.81 -16.28
CA ASP A 22 3.88 -12.65 -17.72
C ASP A 22 3.19 -11.32 -18.04
N ALA A 23 3.00 -10.45 -17.04
CA ALA A 23 2.36 -9.16 -17.25
C ALA A 23 3.26 -8.26 -18.10
N LYS A 24 2.71 -7.68 -19.16
CA LYS A 24 3.40 -6.76 -20.09
C LYS A 24 3.32 -5.29 -19.66
N ILE A 25 2.93 -5.03 -18.42
CA ILE A 25 2.81 -3.68 -17.87
C ILE A 25 4.14 -3.23 -17.29
N VAL A 26 4.35 -1.91 -17.25
CA VAL A 26 5.44 -1.30 -16.47
C VAL A 26 4.91 -1.10 -15.05
N PRO A 27 5.42 -1.81 -14.03
CA PRO A 27 4.81 -1.81 -12.69
C PRO A 27 4.66 -0.41 -12.10
N HIS A 28 5.70 0.43 -12.15
CA HIS A 28 5.70 1.76 -11.53
C HIS A 28 4.77 2.77 -12.21
N ASP A 29 4.31 2.49 -13.43
CA ASP A 29 3.34 3.29 -14.17
C ASP A 29 1.90 2.76 -14.03
N SER A 30 1.71 1.66 -13.28
CA SER A 30 0.43 0.93 -13.23
C SER A 30 -0.11 0.82 -11.80
N THR A 31 -1.41 1.06 -11.63
CA THR A 31 -2.08 0.82 -10.34
C THR A 31 -2.13 -0.67 -10.01
N ILE A 32 -1.75 -1.03 -8.79
CA ILE A 32 -1.75 -2.42 -8.31
C ILE A 32 -2.53 -2.63 -7.02
N ILE A 33 -2.68 -1.58 -6.21
CA ILE A 33 -3.51 -1.60 -4.99
C ILE A 33 -4.43 -0.37 -4.96
N GLY A 34 -5.63 -0.56 -4.40
CA GLY A 34 -6.67 0.47 -4.33
C GLY A 34 -6.40 1.56 -3.29
N ASN A 35 -7.48 2.12 -2.77
CA ASN A 35 -7.49 3.25 -1.85
C ASN A 35 -7.41 2.82 -0.38
N THR A 36 -7.07 3.77 0.50
CA THR A 36 -7.15 3.60 1.96
C THR A 36 -6.37 2.38 2.46
N VAL A 37 -5.25 2.10 1.80
CA VAL A 37 -4.29 1.05 2.12
C VAL A 37 -3.64 1.36 3.48
N LEU A 38 -3.42 0.32 4.30
CA LEU A 38 -2.83 0.42 5.65
C LEU A 38 -3.59 1.34 6.61
N TYR A 39 -4.92 1.48 6.43
CA TYR A 39 -5.70 2.33 7.29
C TYR A 39 -5.56 1.95 8.78
N GLY A 40 -4.96 2.84 9.57
CA GLY A 40 -4.78 2.60 11.01
C GLY A 40 -3.79 1.49 11.36
N ALA A 41 -2.86 1.12 10.47
CA ALA A 41 -1.89 0.07 10.73
C ALA A 41 -0.99 0.39 11.94
N THR A 42 -0.57 -0.60 12.72
CA THR A 42 0.20 -0.43 13.96
C THR A 42 1.47 -1.27 14.05
N ALA A 43 1.64 -2.27 13.18
CA ALA A 43 2.89 -2.99 12.98
C ALA A 43 2.88 -3.78 11.66
N GLY A 44 4.04 -4.21 11.17
CA GLY A 44 4.17 -5.12 10.02
C GLY A 44 4.72 -4.43 8.78
N SER A 45 4.63 -5.11 7.64
CA SER A 45 5.21 -4.62 6.38
C SER A 45 4.32 -4.87 5.18
N LEU A 46 4.30 -3.93 4.23
CA LEU A 46 3.66 -4.12 2.93
C LEU A 46 4.62 -3.69 1.80
N PHE A 47 4.76 -4.55 0.80
CA PHE A 47 5.58 -4.32 -0.39
C PHE A 47 4.71 -4.48 -1.64
N ALA A 48 4.54 -3.39 -2.40
CA ALA A 48 3.72 -3.37 -3.61
C ALA A 48 4.53 -2.91 -4.82
N SER A 49 4.68 -3.80 -5.80
CA SER A 49 5.31 -3.46 -7.09
C SER A 49 4.29 -2.84 -8.03
N GLY A 50 4.01 -1.56 -7.80
CA GLY A 50 3.14 -0.71 -8.59
C GLY A 50 2.56 0.44 -7.78
N GLN A 51 1.64 1.21 -8.35
CA GLN A 51 1.05 2.39 -7.71
C GLN A 51 -0.13 2.03 -6.79
N ALA A 52 -0.26 2.78 -5.69
CA ALA A 52 -1.44 2.81 -4.83
C ALA A 52 -2.43 3.91 -5.24
N GLY A 53 -3.70 3.71 -4.90
CA GLY A 53 -4.74 4.74 -5.03
C GLY A 53 -4.63 5.89 -4.02
N GLU A 54 -5.75 6.55 -3.77
CA GLU A 54 -5.88 7.67 -2.84
C GLU A 54 -5.78 7.23 -1.37
N ARG A 55 -5.38 8.15 -0.50
CA ARG A 55 -5.30 7.94 0.97
C ARG A 55 -4.43 6.75 1.35
N PHE A 56 -3.35 6.53 0.61
CA PHE A 56 -2.36 5.52 0.93
C PHE A 56 -1.75 5.78 2.32
N ALA A 57 -1.65 4.74 3.15
CA ALA A 57 -1.10 4.81 4.52
C ALA A 57 -1.81 5.83 5.44
N VAL A 58 -3.10 6.10 5.19
CA VAL A 58 -3.89 7.01 6.03
C VAL A 58 -3.97 6.47 7.47
N ARG A 59 -3.61 7.31 8.45
CA ARG A 59 -3.51 6.94 9.87
C ARG A 59 -2.56 5.77 10.17
N ASN A 60 -1.59 5.49 9.30
CA ASN A 60 -0.54 4.53 9.64
C ASN A 60 0.17 4.96 10.94
N SER A 61 0.33 4.02 11.86
CA SER A 61 0.81 4.20 13.23
C SER A 61 1.89 3.17 13.60
N GLY A 62 2.47 2.47 12.62
CA GLY A 62 3.62 1.57 12.88
C GLY A 62 3.97 0.54 11.80
N ALA A 63 3.32 0.55 10.63
CA ALA A 63 3.70 -0.36 9.53
C ALA A 63 4.71 0.27 8.57
N LEU A 64 5.70 -0.52 8.16
CA LEU A 64 6.65 -0.16 7.10
C LEU A 64 6.06 -0.47 5.73
N VAL A 65 6.27 0.41 4.75
CA VAL A 65 5.69 0.19 3.42
C VAL A 65 6.61 0.65 2.31
N VAL A 66 6.63 -0.11 1.21
CA VAL A 66 7.26 0.28 -0.06
C VAL A 66 6.24 0.12 -1.18
N VAL A 67 6.07 1.19 -1.95
CA VAL A 67 5.17 1.27 -3.11
C VAL A 67 5.85 2.09 -4.21
N GLU A 68 5.50 1.85 -5.47
CA GLU A 68 6.13 2.51 -6.62
C GLU A 68 5.42 3.81 -7.05
N GLY A 69 4.36 4.20 -6.34
CA GLY A 69 3.64 5.46 -6.50
C GLY A 69 2.41 5.52 -5.60
N CYS A 70 1.86 6.70 -5.36
CA CYS A 70 0.60 6.86 -4.61
C CYS A 70 -0.23 8.00 -5.16
N GLY A 71 -1.55 7.91 -4.98
CA GLY A 71 -2.50 8.96 -5.33
C GLY A 71 -2.48 10.13 -4.34
N SER A 72 -3.54 10.94 -4.39
CA SER A 72 -3.74 12.09 -3.50
C SER A 72 -3.88 11.66 -2.02
N ASN A 73 -3.60 12.60 -1.11
CA ASN A 73 -3.74 12.41 0.34
C ASN A 73 -2.91 11.22 0.90
N GLY A 74 -1.77 10.92 0.30
CA GLY A 74 -0.82 9.94 0.85
C GLY A 74 -0.33 10.33 2.24
N CYS A 75 -0.17 9.34 3.11
CA CYS A 75 0.26 9.46 4.51
C CYS A 75 -0.57 10.43 5.37
N GLU A 76 -1.82 10.70 4.97
CA GLU A 76 -2.70 11.61 5.71
C GLU A 76 -2.92 11.09 7.14
N TYR A 77 -2.71 11.96 8.14
CA TYR A 77 -2.82 11.62 9.57
C TYR A 77 -1.91 10.48 10.05
N MET A 78 -0.82 10.17 9.35
CA MET A 78 0.17 9.19 9.79
C MET A 78 0.85 9.66 11.09
N THR A 79 1.04 8.73 12.03
CA THR A 79 1.63 8.98 13.37
C THR A 79 2.85 8.10 13.66
N GLY A 80 3.18 7.14 12.80
CA GLY A 80 4.38 6.32 12.89
C GLY A 80 4.42 5.22 11.82
N GLY A 81 5.61 4.63 11.61
CA GLY A 81 5.86 3.61 10.58
C GLY A 81 6.83 4.08 9.51
#